data_AF-A0A3D0UMX3-F1
#
_entry.id   AF-A0A3D0UMX3-F1
#
_cell.length_a   1.000
_cell.length_b   1.000
_cell.length_c   1.000
_cell.angle_alpha   90.00
_cell.angle_beta   90.00
_cell.angle_gamma   90.00
#
_symmetry.space_group_name_H-M   'P 1'
#
loop_
_entity.id
_entity.type
_entity.pdbx_description
1 polymer ?
#
loop_
_entity_poly.entity_id
_entity_poly.type
_entity_poly.pdbx_seq_one_letter_code
_entity_poly.pdbx_strand_id
1 'polypeptide(L)'
;MDKSEQELAIKRILVALDASTHSLAALEAAASLAANLQAELIGLFVEDENLLHLAGLPFAHEFNSSSAVRQPMSSEKMERQLRLQASQARRALQVAADRVEARWSFRTVRGQVTASVLAAALEADLLAMGRVSRPLSRHSRLGSTAREASTRTRRSVLLMQHGRNLNYPVLVTYDGTPAARQAMETAVKMAQASGDELNVLLLAQTRDAADQLKEDLSARLGQRGLKVQFHWLP
;
A
#
# COMPACT_ATOMS: atom_id res chain seq x y z
N MET A 1 -20.66 -25.90 8.81
CA MET A 1 -20.51 -24.45 8.54
C MET A 1 -19.47 -23.95 9.51
N ASP A 2 -18.19 -24.15 9.16
CA ASP A 2 -17.08 -23.90 10.07
C ASP A 2 -16.55 -22.48 9.86
N LYS A 3 -16.47 -21.71 10.94
CA LYS A 3 -16.12 -20.27 10.95
C LYS A 3 -14.59 -20.05 10.82
N SER A 4 -13.84 -21.11 10.61
CA SER A 4 -12.37 -21.18 10.65
C SER A 4 -11.70 -20.99 9.28
N GLU A 5 -12.47 -21.09 8.19
CA GLU A 5 -12.02 -20.96 6.79
C GLU A 5 -12.56 -19.69 6.11
N GLN A 6 -12.68 -18.57 6.84
CA GLN A 6 -12.58 -17.29 6.14
C GLN A 6 -11.13 -17.15 5.68
N GLU A 7 -10.82 -17.77 4.54
CA GLU A 7 -9.61 -17.50 3.78
C GLU A 7 -9.33 -16.01 3.84
N LEU A 8 -8.13 -15.65 4.29
CA LEU A 8 -7.53 -14.32 4.21
C LEU A 8 -7.32 -13.93 2.73
N ALA A 9 -8.40 -13.97 1.94
CA ALA A 9 -8.44 -13.57 0.57
C ALA A 9 -8.57 -12.05 0.56
N ILE A 10 -7.54 -11.39 0.04
CA ILE A 10 -7.58 -9.96 -0.21
C ILE A 10 -8.59 -9.75 -1.33
N LYS A 11 -9.80 -9.31 -0.99
CA LYS A 11 -10.90 -9.08 -1.95
C LYS A 11 -11.07 -7.60 -2.24
N ARG A 12 -10.63 -6.72 -1.34
CA ARG A 12 -10.78 -5.27 -1.45
C ARG A 12 -9.45 -4.59 -1.16
N ILE A 13 -8.91 -3.90 -2.15
CA ILE A 13 -7.65 -3.15 -2.06
C ILE A 13 -7.97 -1.67 -2.07
N LEU A 14 -7.75 -1.00 -0.93
CA LEU A 14 -7.84 0.45 -0.81
C LEU A 14 -6.54 1.09 -1.29
N VAL A 15 -6.62 2.03 -2.24
CA VAL A 15 -5.48 2.81 -2.71
C VAL A 15 -5.62 4.26 -2.26
N ALA A 16 -4.72 4.73 -1.41
CA ALA A 16 -4.66 6.14 -1.01
C ALA A 16 -3.93 6.95 -2.10
N LEU A 17 -4.66 7.86 -2.74
CA LEU A 17 -4.20 8.62 -3.91
C LEU A 17 -4.09 10.11 -3.60
N ASP A 18 -3.00 10.73 -4.05
CA ASP A 18 -2.77 12.18 -3.98
C ASP A 18 -2.24 12.76 -5.31
N ALA A 19 -2.33 11.98 -6.39
CA ALA A 19 -1.78 12.26 -7.72
C ALA A 19 -0.25 12.46 -7.76
N SER A 20 0.49 12.09 -6.71
CA SER A 20 1.96 12.04 -6.74
C SER A 20 2.47 10.80 -7.48
N THR A 21 3.72 10.86 -7.95
CA THR A 21 4.41 9.75 -8.62
C THR A 21 4.48 8.48 -7.76
N HIS A 22 4.59 8.62 -6.45
CA HIS A 22 4.61 7.50 -5.52
C HIS A 22 3.22 6.90 -5.27
N SER A 23 2.17 7.73 -5.20
CA SER A 23 0.80 7.22 -5.10
C SER A 23 0.38 6.49 -6.39
N LEU A 24 0.82 6.97 -7.55
CA LEU A 24 0.59 6.30 -8.83
C LEU A 24 1.37 4.98 -8.95
N ALA A 25 2.59 4.91 -8.43
CA ALA A 25 3.31 3.64 -8.33
C ALA A 25 2.60 2.64 -7.40
N ALA A 26 1.97 3.12 -6.32
CA ALA A 26 1.14 2.30 -5.45
C ALA A 26 -0.12 1.78 -6.15
N LEU A 27 -0.73 2.61 -6.99
CA LEU A 27 -1.86 2.24 -7.82
C LEU A 27 -1.52 1.15 -8.82
N GLU A 28 -0.42 1.29 -9.56
CA GLU A 28 -0.01 0.27 -10.56
C GLU A 28 0.24 -1.09 -9.90
N ALA A 29 0.94 -1.10 -8.76
CA ALA A 29 1.15 -2.33 -7.99
C ALA A 29 -0.16 -2.92 -7.44
N ALA A 30 -1.06 -2.06 -6.93
CA ALA A 30 -2.38 -2.49 -6.49
C ALA A 30 -3.20 -3.09 -7.64
N ALA A 31 -3.12 -2.53 -8.85
CA ALA A 31 -3.79 -3.05 -10.03
C ALA A 31 -3.23 -4.41 -10.46
N SER A 32 -1.90 -4.59 -10.49
CA SER A 32 -1.30 -5.92 -10.71
C SER A 32 -1.78 -6.95 -9.68
N LEU A 33 -1.83 -6.57 -8.41
CA LEU A 33 -2.35 -7.47 -7.37
C LEU A 33 -3.84 -7.74 -7.51
N ALA A 34 -4.64 -6.74 -7.87
CA ALA A 34 -6.06 -6.91 -8.10
C ALA A 34 -6.35 -7.89 -9.25
N ALA A 35 -5.58 -7.82 -10.33
CA ALA A 35 -5.66 -8.75 -11.45
C ALA A 35 -5.42 -10.20 -10.98
N ASN A 36 -4.35 -10.40 -10.22
CA ASN A 36 -3.90 -11.72 -9.76
C ASN A 36 -4.82 -12.32 -8.68
N LEU A 37 -5.39 -11.47 -7.82
CA LEU A 37 -6.20 -11.89 -6.68
C LEU A 37 -7.71 -11.76 -6.93
N GLN A 38 -8.10 -11.33 -8.14
CA GLN A 38 -9.50 -11.01 -8.50
C GLN A 38 -10.16 -10.03 -7.50
N ALA A 39 -9.38 -9.06 -7.04
CA ALA A 39 -9.80 -8.11 -6.01
C ALA A 39 -10.41 -6.84 -6.63
N GLU A 40 -11.28 -6.17 -5.87
CA GLU A 40 -11.80 -4.84 -6.20
C GLU A 40 -10.81 -3.74 -5.78
N LEU A 41 -10.62 -2.74 -6.63
CA LEU A 41 -9.83 -1.54 -6.34
C LEU A 41 -10.72 -0.41 -5.80
N ILE A 42 -10.37 0.16 -4.65
CA ILE A 42 -11.08 1.29 -4.06
C ILE A 42 -10.11 2.46 -3.99
N GLY A 43 -10.31 3.48 -4.82
CA GLY A 43 -9.53 4.73 -4.71
C GLY A 43 -10.08 5.65 -3.64
N LEU A 44 -9.19 6.20 -2.83
CA LEU A 44 -9.49 7.24 -1.86
C LEU A 44 -8.60 8.46 -2.12
N PHE A 45 -9.24 9.60 -2.36
CA PHE A 45 -8.60 10.90 -2.31
C PHE A 45 -9.11 11.68 -1.09
N VAL A 46 -8.20 12.26 -0.31
CA VAL A 46 -8.54 13.07 0.86
C VAL A 46 -8.25 14.54 0.56
N GLU A 47 -9.29 15.37 0.58
CA GLU A 47 -9.15 16.82 0.66
C GLU A 47 -8.67 17.18 2.07
N ASP A 48 -7.40 17.55 2.19
CA ASP A 48 -6.79 17.88 3.48
C ASP A 48 -7.39 19.17 4.04
N GLU A 49 -8.16 19.03 5.12
CA GLU A 49 -8.79 20.16 5.81
C GLU A 49 -7.75 21.15 6.35
N ASN A 50 -6.54 20.69 6.70
CA ASN A 50 -5.48 21.57 7.19
C ASN A 50 -4.96 22.49 6.08
N LEU A 51 -4.92 22.02 4.83
CA LEU A 51 -4.55 22.85 3.69
C LEU A 51 -5.61 23.90 3.39
N LEU A 52 -6.89 23.53 3.51
CA LEU A 52 -8.01 24.45 3.34
C LEU A 52 -8.01 25.52 4.45
N HIS A 53 -7.84 25.11 5.72
CA HIS A 53 -7.72 26.03 6.84
C HIS A 53 -6.51 26.97 6.69
N LEU A 54 -5.35 26.42 6.33
CA LEU A 54 -4.13 27.22 6.07
C LEU A 54 -4.39 28.25 4.97
N ALA A 55 -5.04 27.87 3.87
CA ALA A 55 -5.37 28.77 2.76
C ALA A 55 -6.38 29.87 3.11
N GLY A 56 -7.04 29.78 4.27
CA GLY A 56 -7.93 30.83 4.81
C GLY A 56 -7.22 31.84 5.71
N LEU A 57 -5.96 31.59 6.10
CA LEU A 57 -5.23 32.48 7.00
C LEU A 57 -4.61 33.67 6.24
N PRO A 58 -4.69 34.91 6.77
CA PRO A 58 -4.25 36.12 6.06
C PRO A 58 -2.74 36.20 5.87
N PHE A 59 -1.97 35.38 6.58
CA PHE A 59 -0.51 35.32 6.50
C PHE A 59 0.00 34.06 5.80
N ALA A 60 -0.88 33.18 5.32
CA ALA A 60 -0.46 31.97 4.63
C ALA A 60 0.06 32.29 3.23
N HIS A 61 1.24 31.75 2.92
CA HIS A 61 1.89 31.92 1.64
C HIS A 61 2.29 30.55 1.09
N GLU A 62 2.14 30.38 -0.22
CA GLU A 62 2.66 29.23 -0.93
C GLU A 62 3.92 29.62 -1.72
N PHE A 63 4.80 28.63 -1.87
CA PHE A 63 5.98 28.74 -2.71
C PHE A 63 5.78 27.84 -3.92
N ASN A 64 5.77 28.44 -5.10
CA ASN A 64 5.71 27.66 -6.33
C ASN A 64 7.13 27.15 -6.66
N SER A 65 7.31 25.83 -6.65
CA SER A 65 8.60 25.20 -6.92
C SER A 65 9.16 25.48 -8.32
N SER A 66 8.31 25.76 -9.29
CA SER A 66 8.70 25.98 -10.69
C SER A 66 9.08 27.44 -10.98
N SER A 67 8.47 28.40 -10.28
CA SER A 67 8.78 29.83 -10.46
C SER A 67 9.64 30.42 -9.34
N ALA A 68 9.85 29.67 -8.24
CA ALA A 68 10.49 30.15 -7.01
C ALA A 68 9.83 31.42 -6.41
N VAL A 69 8.59 31.72 -6.79
CA VAL A 69 7.84 32.89 -6.31
C VAL A 69 7.03 32.51 -5.08
N ARG A 70 7.10 33.38 -4.06
CA ARG A 70 6.21 33.39 -2.91
C ARG A 70 4.95 34.17 -3.23
N GLN A 71 3.77 33.58 -3.02
CA GLN A 71 2.50 34.27 -3.20
C GLN A 71 1.54 33.97 -2.05
N PRO A 72 0.58 34.86 -1.72
CA PRO A 72 -0.47 34.56 -0.76
C PRO A 72 -1.26 33.32 -1.19
N MET A 73 -1.62 32.49 -0.21
CA MET A 73 -2.55 31.39 -0.46
C MET A 73 -3.96 31.95 -0.70
N SER A 74 -4.75 31.21 -1.48
CA SER A 74 -6.15 31.52 -1.73
C SER A 74 -6.97 30.26 -1.53
N SER A 75 -8.00 30.36 -0.69
CA SER A 75 -8.93 29.26 -0.43
C SER A 75 -9.59 28.77 -1.72
N GLU A 76 -10.04 29.68 -2.59
CA GLU A 76 -10.64 29.32 -3.89
C GLU A 76 -9.65 28.57 -4.80
N LYS A 77 -8.40 29.06 -4.90
CA LYS A 77 -7.36 28.37 -5.67
C LYS A 77 -7.05 27.00 -5.08
N MET A 78 -7.01 26.88 -3.76
CA MET A 78 -6.73 25.63 -3.06
C MET A 78 -7.85 24.59 -3.25
N GLU A 79 -9.11 25.00 -3.11
CA GLU A 79 -10.24 24.12 -3.42
C GLU A 79 -10.22 23.67 -4.87
N ARG A 80 -9.98 24.59 -5.82
CA ARG A 80 -9.89 24.25 -7.24
C ARG A 80 -8.74 23.26 -7.48
N GLN A 81 -7.58 23.46 -6.85
CA GLN A 81 -6.44 22.58 -6.97
C GLN A 81 -6.74 21.17 -6.44
N LEU A 82 -7.38 21.06 -5.27
CA LEU A 82 -7.79 19.78 -4.70
C LEU A 82 -8.80 19.06 -5.60
N ARG A 83 -9.79 19.76 -6.16
CA ARG A 83 -10.74 19.19 -7.14
C ARG A 83 -10.06 18.66 -8.39
N LEU A 84 -9.06 19.39 -8.91
CA LEU A 84 -8.26 18.95 -10.06
C LEU A 84 -7.45 17.70 -9.71
N GLN A 85 -6.82 17.65 -8.54
CA GLN A 85 -6.06 16.49 -8.08
C GLN A 85 -6.95 15.26 -7.85
N ALA A 86 -8.13 15.44 -7.26
CA ALA A 86 -9.12 14.36 -7.11
C ALA A 86 -9.55 13.81 -8.48
N SER A 87 -9.78 14.69 -9.46
CA SER A 87 -10.14 14.30 -10.83
C SER A 87 -9.01 13.53 -11.53
N GLN A 88 -7.76 13.96 -11.34
CA GLN A 88 -6.57 13.26 -11.85
C GLN A 88 -6.41 11.88 -11.20
N ALA A 89 -6.55 11.79 -9.87
CA ALA A 89 -6.49 10.53 -9.13
C ALA A 89 -7.57 9.55 -9.59
N ARG A 90 -8.81 10.02 -9.77
CA ARG A 90 -9.92 9.19 -10.28
C ARG A 90 -9.62 8.66 -11.68
N ARG A 91 -9.14 9.52 -12.58
CA ARG A 91 -8.78 9.11 -13.95
C ARG A 91 -7.64 8.08 -13.94
N ALA A 92 -6.63 8.28 -13.12
CA ALA A 92 -5.52 7.34 -12.99
C ALA A 92 -6.02 5.97 -12.51
N LEU A 93 -6.86 5.94 -11.47
CA LEU A 93 -7.48 4.70 -10.99
C LEU A 93 -8.26 3.99 -12.10
N GLN A 94 -9.12 4.72 -12.80
CA GLN A 94 -9.90 4.17 -13.89
C GLN A 94 -9.00 3.53 -14.95
N VAL A 95 -7.98 4.25 -15.44
CA VAL A 95 -7.05 3.73 -16.45
C VAL A 95 -6.33 2.48 -15.97
N ALA A 96 -5.87 2.46 -14.71
CA ALA A 96 -5.17 1.32 -14.15
C ALA A 96 -6.10 0.10 -13.96
N ALA A 97 -7.33 0.32 -13.50
CA ALA A 97 -8.32 -0.72 -13.28
C ALA A 97 -8.84 -1.31 -14.60
N ASP A 98 -9.16 -0.45 -15.58
CA ASP A 98 -9.67 -0.85 -16.89
C ASP A 98 -8.62 -1.70 -17.64
N ARG A 99 -7.32 -1.40 -17.50
CA ARG A 99 -6.22 -2.19 -18.10
C ARG A 99 -6.17 -3.64 -17.64
N VAL A 100 -6.63 -3.92 -16.42
CA VAL A 100 -6.61 -5.27 -15.82
C VAL A 100 -8.02 -5.83 -15.62
N GLU A 101 -9.03 -5.17 -16.21
CA GLU A 101 -10.44 -5.53 -16.09
C GLU A 101 -10.94 -5.68 -14.64
N ALA A 102 -10.35 -4.94 -13.70
CA ALA A 102 -10.71 -5.00 -12.30
C ALA A 102 -11.94 -4.13 -12.00
N ARG A 103 -12.83 -4.63 -11.14
CA ARG A 103 -13.90 -3.80 -10.56
C ARG A 103 -13.27 -2.69 -9.73
N TRP A 104 -13.81 -1.47 -9.86
CA TRP A 104 -13.27 -0.34 -9.11
C TRP A 104 -14.35 0.65 -8.66
N SER A 105 -14.04 1.33 -7.56
CA SER A 105 -14.81 2.47 -7.04
C SER A 105 -13.89 3.59 -6.60
N PHE A 106 -14.37 4.83 -6.58
CA PHE A 106 -13.59 5.99 -6.17
C PHE A 106 -14.40 6.88 -5.24
N ARG A 107 -13.80 7.27 -4.11
CA ARG A 107 -14.38 8.22 -3.17
C ARG A 107 -13.43 9.38 -2.87
N THR A 108 -14.02 10.56 -2.74
CA THR A 108 -13.37 11.75 -2.20
C THR A 108 -13.97 12.06 -0.85
N VAL A 109 -13.12 12.26 0.15
CA VAL A 109 -13.54 12.67 1.50
C VAL A 109 -12.76 13.92 1.89
N ARG A 110 -13.32 14.71 2.82
CA ARG A 110 -12.64 15.85 3.40
C ARG A 110 -12.31 15.57 4.86
N GLY A 111 -11.10 15.89 5.28
CA GLY A 111 -10.67 15.70 6.67
C GLY A 111 -9.16 15.59 6.81
N GLN A 112 -8.70 15.17 7.99
CA GLN A 112 -7.27 14.87 8.19
C GLN A 112 -6.88 13.62 7.39
N VAL A 113 -5.82 13.73 6.59
CA VAL A 113 -5.37 12.68 5.65
C VAL A 113 -5.18 11.33 6.36
N THR A 114 -4.35 11.28 7.40
CA THR A 114 -4.03 10.03 8.10
C THR A 114 -5.27 9.39 8.73
N ALA A 115 -6.09 10.18 9.43
CA ALA A 115 -7.29 9.67 10.08
C ALA A 115 -8.29 9.10 9.05
N SER A 116 -8.50 9.83 7.95
CA SER A 116 -9.41 9.43 6.88
C SER A 116 -8.95 8.16 6.17
N VAL A 117 -7.65 8.05 5.88
CA VAL A 117 -7.05 6.84 5.28
C VAL A 117 -7.16 5.64 6.22
N LEU A 118 -6.86 5.81 7.50
CA LEU A 118 -6.96 4.73 8.49
C LEU A 118 -8.39 4.26 8.70
N ALA A 119 -9.36 5.18 8.78
CA ALA A 119 -10.78 4.86 8.89
C ALA A 119 -11.26 4.08 7.67
N ALA A 120 -10.91 4.55 6.47
CA ALA A 120 -11.21 3.87 5.21
C ALA A 120 -10.58 2.48 5.11
N ALA A 121 -9.38 2.29 5.66
CA ALA A 121 -8.67 1.02 5.61
C ALA A 121 -9.37 -0.09 6.41
N LEU A 122 -10.22 0.24 7.39
CA LEU A 122 -10.97 -0.75 8.16
C LEU A 122 -11.95 -1.57 7.30
N GLU A 123 -12.41 -0.99 6.21
CA GLU A 123 -13.38 -1.58 5.27
C GLU A 123 -12.71 -2.39 4.14
N ALA A 124 -11.38 -2.40 4.09
CA ALA A 124 -10.58 -3.07 3.07
C ALA A 124 -9.68 -4.16 3.69
N ASP A 125 -9.17 -5.05 2.85
CA ASP A 125 -8.28 -6.13 3.27
C ASP A 125 -6.80 -5.74 3.16
N LEU A 126 -6.51 -4.85 2.20
CA LEU A 126 -5.17 -4.32 1.92
C LEU A 126 -5.25 -2.81 1.69
N LEU A 127 -4.38 -2.04 2.37
CA LEU A 127 -4.14 -0.62 2.07
C LEU A 127 -2.87 -0.48 1.24
N ALA A 128 -2.98 0.00 0.02
CA ALA A 128 -1.87 0.37 -0.85
C ALA A 128 -1.64 1.88 -0.83
N MET A 129 -0.40 2.30 -0.64
CA MET A 129 -0.01 3.71 -0.66
C MET A 129 1.45 3.92 -1.04
N GLY A 130 1.76 5.11 -1.52
CA GLY A 130 3.14 5.51 -1.77
C GLY A 130 3.94 5.61 -0.47
N ARG A 131 5.21 5.22 -0.49
CA ARG A 131 6.12 5.37 0.66
C ARG A 131 6.26 6.81 1.14
N VAL A 132 6.21 7.77 0.21
CA VAL A 132 6.37 9.20 0.46
C VAL A 132 5.74 9.98 -0.69
N SER A 133 4.94 11.00 -0.41
CA SER A 133 4.23 11.77 -1.45
C SER A 133 5.14 12.77 -2.19
N ARG A 134 5.99 13.48 -1.46
CA ARG A 134 6.86 14.56 -1.98
C ARG A 134 8.23 14.48 -1.32
N PRO A 135 9.10 13.54 -1.73
CA PRO A 135 10.40 13.41 -1.11
C PRO A 135 11.27 14.63 -1.42
N LEU A 136 11.82 15.26 -0.39
CA LEU A 136 12.82 16.33 -0.53
C LEU A 136 14.23 15.79 -0.86
N SER A 137 14.44 14.48 -0.73
CA SER A 137 15.69 13.80 -1.06
C SER A 137 15.47 12.35 -1.48
N ARG A 138 16.44 11.75 -2.20
CA ARG A 138 16.39 10.34 -2.62
C ARG A 138 16.37 9.33 -1.47
N HIS A 139 16.77 9.76 -0.26
CA HIS A 139 16.90 8.93 0.95
C HIS A 139 15.76 9.20 1.95
N SER A 140 14.62 9.71 1.46
CA SER A 140 13.51 10.06 2.33
C SER A 140 12.97 8.82 3.06
N ARG A 141 12.78 8.98 4.37
CA ARG A 141 12.11 7.99 5.24
C ARG A 141 10.63 7.87 4.83
N LEU A 142 9.92 6.90 5.43
CA LEU A 142 8.47 6.81 5.26
C LEU A 142 7.80 8.16 5.59
N GLY A 143 6.88 8.59 4.73
CA GLY A 143 6.02 9.73 5.01
C GLY A 143 5.17 9.49 6.27
N SER A 144 4.71 10.55 6.92
CA SER A 144 3.93 10.45 8.16
C SER A 144 2.71 9.55 8.01
N THR A 145 1.95 9.68 6.92
CA THR A 145 0.79 8.83 6.63
C THR A 145 1.18 7.35 6.47
N ALA A 146 2.26 7.05 5.74
CA ALA A 146 2.74 5.69 5.53
C ALA A 146 3.24 5.04 6.83
N ARG A 147 3.93 5.82 7.66
CA ARG A 147 4.38 5.38 8.99
C ARG A 147 3.21 5.08 9.90
N GLU A 148 2.25 5.99 10.02
CA GLU A 148 1.08 5.80 10.88
C GLU A 148 0.17 4.66 10.38
N ALA A 149 0.04 4.48 9.07
CA ALA A 149 -0.59 3.31 8.49
C ALA A 149 0.09 2.03 8.97
N SER A 150 1.42 1.93 8.83
CA SER A 150 2.17 0.71 9.20
C SER A 150 2.10 0.35 10.68
N THR A 151 1.86 1.32 11.57
CA THR A 151 1.84 1.09 13.02
C THR A 151 0.44 0.99 13.62
N ARG A 152 -0.56 1.65 13.03
CA ARG A 152 -1.91 1.76 13.63
C ARG A 152 -2.97 0.92 12.94
N THR A 153 -2.78 0.53 11.67
CA THR A 153 -3.78 -0.31 11.01
C THR A 153 -3.64 -1.76 11.42
N ARG A 154 -4.78 -2.44 11.53
CA ARG A 154 -4.84 -3.90 11.74
C ARG A 154 -4.88 -4.68 10.42
N ARG A 155 -4.86 -3.98 9.28
CA ARG A 155 -4.91 -4.56 7.93
C ARG A 155 -3.51 -4.63 7.32
N SER A 156 -3.35 -5.44 6.29
CA SER A 156 -2.11 -5.47 5.52
C SER A 156 -1.87 -4.11 4.84
N VAL A 157 -0.61 -3.66 4.81
CA VAL A 157 -0.21 -2.41 4.16
C VAL A 157 0.82 -2.70 3.08
N LEU A 158 0.53 -2.28 1.85
CA LEU A 158 1.47 -2.27 0.74
C LEU A 158 2.06 -0.87 0.57
N LEU A 159 3.37 -0.77 0.70
CA LEU A 159 4.12 0.49 0.54
C LEU A 159 4.95 0.46 -0.73
N MET A 160 4.59 1.29 -1.70
CA MET A 160 5.26 1.31 -3.00
C MET A 160 6.21 2.50 -3.18
N GLN A 161 7.30 2.26 -3.90
CA GLN A 161 8.24 3.27 -4.34
C GLN A 161 8.16 3.43 -5.85
N HIS A 162 8.22 4.67 -6.34
CA HIS A 162 8.34 4.92 -7.77
C HIS A 162 9.60 4.25 -8.34
N GLY A 163 9.50 3.68 -9.54
CA GLY A 163 10.57 2.96 -10.22
C GLY A 163 10.79 1.52 -9.73
N ARG A 164 9.88 0.96 -8.93
CA ARG A 164 9.91 -0.45 -8.50
C ARG A 164 8.62 -1.15 -8.96
N ASN A 165 8.78 -2.30 -9.58
CA ASN A 165 7.70 -3.15 -10.05
C ASN A 165 7.62 -4.42 -9.19
N LEU A 166 6.48 -5.11 -9.23
CA LEU A 166 6.25 -6.37 -8.51
C LEU A 166 6.87 -7.60 -9.20
N ASN A 167 7.75 -7.42 -10.19
CA ASN A 167 8.26 -8.50 -11.06
C ASN A 167 9.46 -9.27 -10.48
N TYR A 168 9.61 -9.31 -9.15
CA TYR A 168 10.73 -9.97 -8.48
C TYR A 168 10.23 -11.14 -7.63
N PRO A 169 11.05 -12.19 -7.41
CA PRO A 169 10.66 -13.30 -6.57
C PRO A 169 10.26 -12.80 -5.19
N VAL A 170 9.16 -13.34 -4.66
CA VAL A 170 8.57 -12.88 -3.41
C VAL A 170 9.49 -13.24 -2.25
N LEU A 171 9.75 -12.29 -1.37
CA LEU A 171 10.55 -12.47 -0.16
C LEU A 171 9.69 -12.21 1.07
N VAL A 172 9.68 -13.15 2.01
CA VAL A 172 8.92 -13.04 3.27
C VAL A 172 9.81 -13.33 4.46
N THR A 173 9.70 -12.53 5.51
CA THR A 173 10.33 -12.79 6.81
C THR A 173 9.39 -13.62 7.68
N TYR A 174 9.92 -14.63 8.35
CA TYR A 174 9.15 -15.56 9.15
C TYR A 174 9.82 -15.83 10.50
N ASP A 175 9.11 -15.49 11.58
CA ASP A 175 9.52 -15.65 12.98
C ASP A 175 8.55 -16.55 13.78
N GLY A 176 7.63 -17.24 13.09
CA GLY A 176 6.62 -18.10 13.71
C GLY A 176 5.43 -17.38 14.36
N THR A 177 5.45 -16.04 14.46
CA THR A 177 4.37 -15.26 15.04
C THR A 177 3.08 -15.37 14.21
N PRO A 178 1.89 -15.08 14.79
CA PRO A 178 0.65 -15.02 14.02
C PRO A 178 0.72 -14.04 12.84
N ALA A 179 1.41 -12.90 13.02
CA ALA A 179 1.61 -11.92 11.96
C ALA A 179 2.47 -12.48 10.81
N ALA A 180 3.57 -13.17 11.12
CA ALA A 180 4.39 -13.84 10.11
C ALA A 180 3.64 -14.94 9.34
N ARG A 181 2.71 -15.65 10.00
CA ARG A 181 1.83 -16.63 9.31
C ARG A 181 0.90 -15.95 8.32
N GLN A 182 0.29 -14.82 8.69
CA GLN A 182 -0.56 -14.05 7.77
C GLN A 182 0.24 -13.47 6.60
N ALA A 183 1.45 -12.97 6.87
CA ALA A 183 2.38 -12.51 5.84
C ALA A 183 2.77 -13.64 4.88
N MET A 184 3.02 -14.85 5.41
CA MET A 184 3.33 -16.05 4.62
C MET A 184 2.19 -16.43 3.68
N GLU A 185 0.94 -16.47 4.16
CA GLU A 185 -0.21 -16.78 3.28
C GLU A 185 -0.37 -15.75 2.15
N THR A 186 -0.10 -14.48 2.45
CA THR A 186 -0.09 -13.42 1.43
C THR A 186 1.05 -13.63 0.42
N ALA A 187 2.25 -13.95 0.91
CA ALA A 187 3.43 -14.17 0.08
C ALA A 187 3.28 -15.38 -0.85
N VAL A 188 2.66 -16.46 -0.37
CA VAL A 188 2.33 -17.65 -1.18
C VAL A 188 1.43 -17.28 -2.35
N LYS A 189 0.34 -16.55 -2.10
CA LYS A 189 -0.58 -16.10 -3.17
C LYS A 189 0.12 -15.19 -4.18
N MET A 190 1.00 -14.31 -3.70
CA MET A 190 1.79 -13.44 -4.57
C MET A 190 2.77 -14.26 -5.43
N ALA A 191 3.46 -15.23 -4.84
CA ALA A 191 4.44 -16.07 -5.55
C ALA A 191 3.77 -16.90 -6.65
N GLN A 192 2.61 -17.49 -6.36
CA GLN A 192 1.82 -18.25 -7.33
C GLN A 192 1.41 -17.39 -8.54
N ALA A 193 1.21 -16.10 -8.33
CA ALA A 193 0.85 -15.18 -9.39
C ALA A 193 2.05 -14.57 -10.14
N SER A 194 3.28 -14.76 -9.65
CA SER A 194 4.49 -14.09 -10.17
C SER A 194 5.59 -15.03 -10.66
N GLY A 195 5.32 -16.34 -10.76
CA GLY A 195 6.27 -17.33 -11.29
C GLY A 195 6.69 -18.44 -10.32
N ASP A 196 5.90 -18.70 -9.28
CA ASP A 196 6.03 -19.81 -8.34
C ASP A 196 7.32 -19.84 -7.49
N GLU A 197 8.09 -18.75 -7.45
CA GLU A 197 9.29 -18.63 -6.62
C GLU A 197 9.03 -17.86 -5.32
N LEU A 198 9.34 -18.48 -4.18
CA LEU A 198 9.18 -17.91 -2.85
C LEU A 198 10.49 -18.02 -2.05
N ASN A 199 11.00 -16.89 -1.60
CA ASN A 199 12.14 -16.82 -0.69
C ASN A 199 11.65 -16.53 0.73
N VAL A 200 12.10 -17.33 1.68
CA VAL A 200 11.76 -17.20 3.10
C VAL A 200 13.01 -16.87 3.90
N LEU A 201 12.97 -15.76 4.64
CA LEU A 201 13.96 -15.39 5.64
C LEU A 201 13.48 -15.81 7.02
N LEU A 202 14.10 -16.85 7.58
CA LEU A 202 13.81 -17.36 8.92
C LEU A 202 14.54 -16.50 9.95
N LEU A 203 13.78 -15.83 10.81
CA LEU A 203 14.30 -14.97 11.88
C LEU A 203 14.34 -15.77 13.19
N ALA A 204 15.53 -16.21 13.59
CA ALA A 204 15.70 -16.99 14.81
C ALA A 204 17.11 -16.83 15.38
N GLN A 205 17.23 -16.66 16.70
CA GLN A 205 18.50 -16.43 17.39
C GLN A 205 19.45 -17.63 17.34
N THR A 206 18.91 -18.84 17.16
CA THR A 206 19.68 -20.09 17.15
C THR A 206 19.35 -20.89 15.91
N ARG A 207 20.34 -21.64 15.41
CA ARG A 207 20.17 -22.53 14.26
C ARG A 207 19.10 -23.59 14.49
N ASP A 208 19.07 -24.19 15.68
CA ASP A 208 18.06 -25.22 16.03
C ASP A 208 16.63 -24.68 15.94
N ALA A 209 16.39 -23.46 16.44
CA ALA A 209 15.09 -22.80 16.30
C ALA A 209 14.76 -22.45 14.83
N ALA A 210 15.76 -22.07 14.03
CA ALA A 210 15.55 -21.84 12.60
C ALA A 210 15.17 -23.14 11.87
N ASP A 211 15.82 -24.26 12.21
CA ASP A 211 15.54 -25.57 11.63
C ASP A 211 14.13 -26.05 12.02
N GLN A 212 13.70 -25.84 13.27
CA GLN A 212 12.31 -26.10 13.70
C GLN A 212 11.29 -25.27 12.90
N LEU A 213 11.53 -23.96 12.75
CA LEU A 213 10.66 -23.09 11.94
C LEU A 213 10.61 -23.55 10.47
N LYS A 214 11.74 -24.01 9.93
CA LYS A 214 11.83 -24.51 8.56
C LYS A 214 11.03 -25.81 8.40
N GLU A 215 11.14 -26.76 9.31
CA GLU A 215 10.41 -28.02 9.27
C GLU A 215 8.90 -27.78 9.35
N ASP A 216 8.46 -27.00 10.34
CA ASP A 216 7.06 -26.62 10.52
C ASP A 216 6.48 -25.95 9.27
N LEU A 217 7.25 -25.02 8.69
CA LEU A 217 6.82 -24.27 7.52
C LEU A 217 6.84 -25.13 6.25
N SER A 218 7.82 -26.03 6.09
CA SER A 218 7.90 -26.95 4.96
C SER A 218 6.73 -27.94 4.97
N ALA A 219 6.34 -28.45 6.14
CA ALA A 219 5.17 -29.31 6.29
C ALA A 219 3.87 -28.60 5.88
N ARG A 220 3.74 -27.31 6.22
CA ARG A 220 2.57 -26.48 5.89
C ARG A 220 2.50 -26.03 4.42
N LEU A 221 3.65 -25.75 3.81
CA LEU A 221 3.75 -25.34 2.41
C LEU A 221 3.60 -26.50 1.41
N GLY A 222 3.43 -27.74 1.90
CA GLY A 222 3.40 -28.98 1.12
C GLY A 222 2.64 -28.90 -0.20
N GLN A 223 3.17 -29.57 -1.24
CA GLN A 223 2.69 -29.71 -2.63
C GLN A 223 2.00 -28.48 -3.26
N ARG A 224 2.27 -27.24 -2.83
CA ARG A 224 1.71 -26.02 -3.46
C ARG A 224 2.34 -25.66 -4.81
N GLY A 225 3.17 -26.54 -5.39
CA GLY A 225 3.87 -26.30 -6.66
C GLY A 225 4.93 -25.18 -6.61
N LEU A 226 5.20 -24.62 -5.42
CA LEU A 226 6.12 -23.51 -5.23
C LEU A 226 7.56 -23.96 -5.08
N LYS A 227 8.46 -23.23 -5.72
CA LYS A 227 9.91 -23.34 -5.54
C LYS A 227 10.32 -22.46 -4.36
N VAL A 228 10.40 -23.08 -3.17
CA VAL A 228 10.68 -22.38 -1.91
C VAL A 228 12.16 -22.45 -1.54
N GLN A 229 12.77 -21.30 -1.26
CA GLN A 229 14.16 -21.20 -0.78
C GLN A 229 14.20 -20.59 0.62
N PHE A 230 14.83 -21.29 1.57
CA PHE A 230 14.96 -20.84 2.95
C PHE A 230 16.34 -20.26 3.22
N HIS A 231 16.37 -19.11 3.87
CA HIS A 231 17.56 -18.38 4.27
C HIS A 231 17.44 -18.07 5.77
N TRP A 232 18.46 -18.41 6.57
CA TRP A 232 18.47 -18.10 8.00
C TRP A 232 19.11 -16.74 8.25
N LEU A 233 18.47 -15.93 9.09
CA LEU A 233 19.03 -14.70 9.65
C LEU A 233 19.10 -14.84 11.19
N PRO A 234 20.29 -14.77 11.79
CA PRO A 234 20.48 -14.83 13.24
C PRO A 234 19.96 -13.59 13.97
#